data_AF-A0A3D4WJZ3-F1
#
_entry.id   AF-A0A3D4WJZ3-F1
#
_cell.length_a   1.000
_cell.length_b   1.000
_cell.length_c   1.000
_cell.angle_alpha   90.00
_cell.angle_beta   90.00
_cell.angle_gamma   90.00
#
_symmetry.space_group_name_H-M   'P 1'
#
loop_
_entity.id
_entity.type
_entity.pdbx_description
1 polymer ?
#
loop_
_entity_poly.entity_id
_entity_poly.type
_entity_poly.pdbx_seq_one_letter_code
_entity_poly.pdbx_strand_id
1 'polypeptide(L)'
;MRRLPLYLAAIMVAFCSAAPFLWSLITAFKQNRDLYNPANNPFLYNRPPTPDHVTYLFERAAFGTFAWNTLWVGVLVVLITLALGLPAAYALARLDRPWAGWFGIAIFLVYLVPPSLLFLSLSRIVVGVGLQDSTWSLVLIYPTITIPVSIWLLIGFL
;
A
#
# COMPACT_ATOMS: atom_id res chain seq x y z
N MET A 1 -26.79 -29.17 -4.37
CA MET A 1 -26.81 -28.86 -2.92
C MET A 1 -25.42 -28.91 -2.24
N ARG A 2 -24.50 -29.80 -2.63
CA ARG A 2 -23.17 -29.97 -1.97
C ARG A 2 -22.23 -28.74 -1.97
N ARG A 3 -22.44 -27.75 -2.87
CA ARG A 3 -21.67 -26.49 -2.94
C ARG A 3 -22.36 -25.29 -2.29
N LEU A 4 -23.61 -25.43 -1.84
CA LEU A 4 -24.33 -24.37 -1.14
C LEU A 4 -23.59 -23.82 0.09
N PRO A 5 -23.01 -24.65 1.00
CA PRO A 5 -22.28 -24.11 2.15
C PRO A 5 -21.03 -23.34 1.74
N LEU A 6 -20.36 -23.76 0.66
CA LEU A 6 -19.19 -23.05 0.13
C LEU A 6 -19.57 -21.65 -0.39
N TYR A 7 -20.66 -21.55 -1.15
CA TYR A 7 -21.13 -20.24 -1.63
C TYR A 7 -21.60 -19.33 -0.50
N LEU A 8 -22.28 -19.86 0.51
CA LEU A 8 -22.68 -19.09 1.69
C LEU A 8 -21.47 -18.58 2.47
N ALA A 9 -20.46 -19.43 2.69
CA ALA A 9 -19.22 -19.03 3.34
C ALA A 9 -18.47 -17.97 2.53
N ALA A 10 -18.38 -18.13 1.21
CA ALA A 10 -17.73 -17.15 0.33
C ALA A 10 -18.44 -15.79 0.36
N ILE A 11 -19.78 -15.76 0.31
CA ILE A 11 -20.57 -14.53 0.40
C ILE A 11 -20.36 -13.86 1.76
N MET A 12 -20.39 -14.63 2.85
CA MET A 12 -20.16 -14.11 4.20
C MET A 12 -18.77 -13.48 4.33
N VAL A 13 -17.72 -14.17 3.87
CA VAL A 13 -16.34 -13.65 3.89
C VAL A 13 -16.21 -12.40 3.03
N ALA A 14 -16.82 -12.38 1.84
CA ALA A 14 -16.81 -11.22 0.97
C ALA A 14 -17.49 -10.02 1.65
N PHE A 15 -18.63 -10.22 2.31
CA PHE A 15 -19.35 -9.15 3.01
C PHE A 15 -18.56 -8.64 4.22
N CYS A 16 -18.00 -9.54 5.04
CA CYS A 16 -17.13 -9.16 6.16
C CYS A 16 -15.91 -8.37 5.70
N SER A 17 -15.31 -8.74 4.57
CA SER A 17 -14.15 -8.05 3.98
C SER A 17 -14.53 -6.70 3.38
N ALA A 18 -15.73 -6.57 2.82
CA ALA A 18 -16.26 -5.34 2.27
C ALA A 18 -16.79 -4.36 3.34
N ALA A 19 -17.14 -4.85 4.53
CA ALA A 19 -17.72 -4.06 5.62
C ALA A 19 -16.99 -2.74 5.94
N PRO A 20 -15.65 -2.67 6.10
CA PRO A 20 -14.97 -1.39 6.37
C PRO A 20 -15.05 -0.41 5.20
N PHE A 21 -15.13 -0.88 3.96
CA PHE A 21 -15.28 -0.03 2.78
C PHE A 21 -16.72 0.49 2.65
N LEU A 22 -17.72 -0.36 2.93
CA LEU A 22 -19.12 0.05 3.02
C LEU A 22 -19.30 1.10 4.13
N TRP A 23 -18.65 0.89 5.27
CA TRP A 23 -18.61 1.85 6.36
C TRP A 23 -18.01 3.20 5.94
N SER A 24 -16.83 3.17 5.34
CA SER A 24 -16.15 4.36 4.81
C SER A 24 -17.01 5.13 3.79
N LEU A 25 -17.73 4.40 2.94
CA LEU A 25 -18.63 5.01 1.97
C LEU A 25 -19.82 5.71 2.64
N ILE A 26 -20.42 5.10 3.67
CA ILE A 26 -21.52 5.71 4.42
C ILE A 26 -21.04 6.96 5.16
N THR A 27 -19.88 6.89 5.83
CA THR A 27 -19.34 8.02 6.59
C THR A 27 -18.89 9.17 5.71
N ALA A 28 -18.48 8.91 4.47
CA ALA A 28 -18.15 9.96 3.49
C ALA A 28 -19.33 10.92 3.25
N PHE A 29 -20.58 10.42 3.29
CA PHE A 29 -21.79 11.23 3.07
C PHE A 29 -22.56 11.57 4.35
N LYS A 30 -22.10 11.15 5.51
CA LYS A 30 -22.72 11.52 6.80
C LYS A 30 -22.31 12.93 7.20
N GLN A 31 -23.21 13.67 7.83
CA GLN A 31 -22.87 14.95 8.44
C GLN A 31 -22.04 14.73 9.71
N ASN A 32 -21.09 15.62 10.03
CA ASN A 32 -20.28 15.55 11.26
C ASN A 32 -21.12 15.39 12.54
N ARG A 33 -22.24 16.10 12.61
CA ARG A 33 -23.17 15.99 13.75
C ARG A 33 -23.86 14.63 13.87
N ASP A 34 -23.98 13.88 12.77
CA ASP A 34 -24.47 12.50 12.76
C ASP A 34 -23.37 11.50 13.18
N LEU A 35 -22.10 11.81 12.88
CA LEU A 35 -20.94 11.00 13.26
C LEU A 35 -20.58 11.12 14.75
N TYR A 36 -20.76 12.30 15.36
CA TYR A 36 -20.37 12.56 16.74
C TYR A 36 -21.40 12.19 17.80
N ASN A 37 -22.62 11.76 17.41
CA ASN A 37 -23.63 11.35 18.37
C ASN A 37 -23.57 9.82 18.60
N PRO A 38 -23.14 9.34 19.78
CA PRO A 38 -23.04 7.91 20.06
C PRO A 38 -24.40 7.19 20.08
N ALA A 39 -25.50 7.93 20.25
CA ALA A 39 -26.85 7.37 20.22
C ALA A 39 -27.37 7.09 18.80
N ASN A 40 -26.70 7.60 17.77
CA ASN A 40 -27.12 7.45 16.38
C ASN A 40 -26.68 6.10 15.81
N ASN A 41 -27.51 5.48 14.98
CA ASN A 41 -27.11 4.25 14.31
C ASN A 41 -25.97 4.56 13.33
N PRO A 42 -24.80 3.91 13.48
CA PRO A 42 -23.68 4.10 12.60
C PRO A 42 -24.04 3.84 11.12
N PHE A 43 -24.80 2.80 10.81
CA PHE A 43 -25.02 2.31 9.44
C PHE A 43 -26.18 2.98 8.69
N LEU A 44 -26.94 3.83 9.36
CA LEU A 44 -28.10 4.52 8.79
C LEU A 44 -27.89 6.03 8.82
N TYR A 45 -28.44 6.74 7.85
CA TYR A 45 -28.45 8.19 7.82
C TYR A 45 -29.56 8.71 8.74
N ASN A 46 -29.19 9.26 9.91
CA ASN A 46 -30.18 9.90 10.80
C ASN A 46 -30.49 11.34 10.36
N ARG A 47 -29.73 11.85 9.38
CA ARG A 47 -29.85 13.17 8.75
C ARG A 47 -29.67 13.03 7.25
N PRO A 48 -30.18 13.97 6.43
CA PRO A 48 -30.00 13.90 4.98
C PRO A 48 -28.51 13.78 4.61
N PRO A 49 -28.15 12.87 3.68
CA PRO A 49 -26.78 12.73 3.18
C PRO A 49 -26.24 14.06 2.65
N THR A 50 -24.95 14.32 2.86
CA THR A 50 -24.27 15.52 2.39
C THR A 50 -23.07 15.20 1.49
N PRO A 51 -22.88 15.90 0.35
CA PRO A 51 -21.67 15.81 -0.45
C PRO A 51 -20.52 16.69 0.06
N ASP A 52 -20.71 17.43 1.16
CA ASP A 52 -19.77 18.48 1.63
C ASP A 52 -18.34 17.97 1.85
N HIS A 53 -18.17 16.73 2.32
CA HIS A 53 -16.83 16.17 2.53
C HIS A 53 -16.09 15.91 1.21
N VAL A 54 -16.83 15.53 0.16
CA VAL A 54 -16.28 15.29 -1.17
C VAL A 54 -15.93 16.62 -1.81
N THR A 55 -16.81 17.62 -1.76
CA THR A 55 -16.49 18.96 -2.28
C THR A 55 -15.32 19.58 -1.53
N TYR A 56 -15.29 19.47 -0.20
CA TYR A 56 -14.16 19.90 0.63
C TYR A 56 -12.84 19.27 0.20
N LEU A 57 -12.84 17.95 -0.08
CA LEU A 57 -11.64 17.23 -0.53
C LEU A 57 -11.07 17.79 -1.83
N PHE A 58 -11.91 18.13 -2.81
CA PHE A 58 -11.47 18.60 -4.12
C PHE A 58 -11.24 20.11 -4.19
N GLU A 59 -11.99 20.92 -3.44
CA GLU A 59 -11.94 22.39 -3.51
C GLU A 59 -11.05 23.02 -2.44
N ARG A 60 -10.99 22.43 -1.25
CA ARG A 60 -10.32 23.04 -0.09
C ARG A 60 -9.09 22.28 0.38
N ALA A 61 -8.97 21.01 0.05
CA ALA A 61 -7.77 20.24 0.31
C ALA A 61 -6.86 20.18 -0.92
N ALA A 62 -5.55 20.05 -0.71
CA ALA A 62 -4.56 19.85 -1.78
C ALA A 62 -4.60 18.41 -2.36
N PHE A 63 -5.77 17.79 -2.42
CA PHE A 63 -5.95 16.38 -2.76
C PHE A 63 -5.39 16.04 -4.14
N GLY A 64 -5.62 16.89 -5.15
CA GLY A 64 -5.07 16.69 -6.49
C GLY A 64 -3.54 16.62 -6.50
N THR A 65 -2.87 17.42 -5.66
CA THR A 65 -1.41 17.40 -5.52
C THR A 65 -0.95 16.11 -4.83
N PHE A 66 -1.63 15.68 -3.78
CA PHE A 66 -1.30 14.42 -3.09
C PHE A 66 -1.51 13.19 -3.98
N ALA A 67 -2.60 13.16 -4.75
CA ALA A 67 -2.91 12.11 -5.68
C ALA A 67 -1.86 12.04 -6.81
N TRP A 68 -1.51 13.19 -7.38
CA TRP A 68 -0.45 13.27 -8.40
C TRP A 68 0.89 12.80 -7.84
N ASN A 69 1.30 13.33 -6.67
CA ASN A 69 2.53 12.94 -6.00
C ASN A 69 2.64 11.44 -5.77
N THR A 70 1.57 10.83 -5.29
CA THR A 70 1.51 9.38 -5.07
C THR A 70 1.61 8.61 -6.39
N LEU A 71 0.91 9.07 -7.43
CA LEU A 71 0.88 8.41 -8.73
C LEU A 71 2.26 8.39 -9.39
N TRP A 72 2.91 9.54 -9.57
CA TRP A 72 4.18 9.58 -10.29
C TRP A 72 5.33 8.95 -9.50
N VAL A 73 5.35 9.13 -8.17
CA VAL A 73 6.33 8.43 -7.30
C VAL A 73 6.12 6.92 -7.41
N GLY A 74 4.88 6.46 -7.33
CA GLY A 74 4.53 5.04 -7.47
C GLY A 74 5.00 4.45 -8.80
N VAL A 75 4.74 5.14 -9.91
CA VAL A 75 5.17 4.71 -11.25
C VAL A 75 6.70 4.59 -11.32
N LEU A 76 7.45 5.59 -10.87
CA LEU A 76 8.91 5.54 -10.89
C LEU A 76 9.46 4.42 -10.00
N VAL A 77 8.90 4.25 -8.81
CA VAL A 77 9.31 3.19 -7.88
C VAL A 77 9.05 1.82 -8.50
N VAL A 78 7.90 1.59 -9.13
CA VAL A 78 7.60 0.34 -9.86
C VAL A 78 8.62 0.10 -10.96
N LEU A 79 8.92 1.12 -11.78
CA LEU A 79 9.89 0.99 -12.87
C LEU A 79 11.29 0.64 -12.35
N ILE A 80 11.79 1.34 -11.33
CA ILE A 80 13.08 1.06 -10.70
C ILE A 80 13.09 -0.35 -10.10
N THR A 81 12.02 -0.72 -9.40
CA THR A 81 11.89 -2.02 -8.75
C THR A 81 11.94 -3.15 -9.75
N LEU A 82 11.21 -3.05 -10.86
CA LEU A 82 11.20 -4.07 -11.90
C LEU A 82 12.52 -4.11 -12.67
N ALA A 83 13.09 -2.95 -13.00
CA ALA A 83 14.36 -2.86 -13.72
C ALA A 83 15.50 -3.57 -12.98
N LEU A 84 15.51 -3.53 -11.64
CA LEU A 84 16.51 -4.18 -10.80
C LEU A 84 16.09 -5.58 -10.34
N GLY A 85 14.81 -5.75 -9.99
CA GLY A 85 14.28 -6.96 -9.40
C GLY A 85 14.11 -8.11 -10.39
N LEU A 86 13.66 -7.84 -11.62
CA LEU A 86 13.49 -8.87 -12.65
C LEU A 86 14.81 -9.59 -13.01
N PRO A 87 15.90 -8.89 -13.37
CA PRO A 87 17.16 -9.57 -13.71
C PRO A 87 17.76 -10.30 -12.50
N ALA A 88 17.63 -9.74 -11.30
CA ALA A 88 18.11 -10.39 -10.08
C ALA A 88 17.32 -11.68 -9.78
N ALA A 89 15.99 -11.65 -9.85
CA ALA A 89 15.15 -12.83 -9.68
C ALA A 89 15.43 -13.89 -10.73
N TYR A 90 15.55 -13.49 -12.01
CA TYR A 90 15.89 -14.40 -13.09
C TYR A 90 17.25 -15.08 -12.88
N ALA A 91 18.26 -14.31 -12.49
CA ALA A 91 19.59 -14.84 -12.19
C ALA A 91 19.55 -15.89 -11.07
N LEU A 92 18.79 -15.63 -10.00
CA LEU A 92 18.66 -16.53 -8.86
C LEU A 92 17.82 -17.77 -9.17
N ALA A 93 16.77 -17.64 -9.98
CA ALA A 93 15.87 -18.74 -10.32
C ALA A 93 16.42 -19.66 -11.43
N ARG A 94 17.19 -19.13 -12.39
CA ARG A 94 17.50 -19.85 -13.65
C ARG A 94 18.98 -20.10 -13.95
N LEU A 95 19.93 -19.37 -13.38
CA LEU A 95 21.34 -19.50 -13.80
C LEU A 95 22.08 -20.74 -13.22
N ASP A 96 21.41 -21.58 -12.43
CA ASP A 96 21.98 -22.79 -11.77
C ASP A 96 23.40 -22.55 -11.21
N ARG A 97 23.51 -21.58 -10.30
CA ARG A 97 24.77 -21.20 -9.67
C ARG A 97 24.75 -21.51 -8.17
N PRO A 98 25.88 -21.96 -7.60
CA PRO A 98 25.94 -22.36 -6.19
C PRO A 98 25.65 -21.21 -5.21
N TRP A 99 25.85 -19.95 -5.63
CA TRP A 99 25.56 -18.77 -4.81
C TRP A 99 24.09 -18.37 -4.78
N ALA A 100 23.25 -18.91 -5.67
CA ALA A 100 21.86 -18.49 -5.79
C ALA A 100 21.06 -18.72 -4.50
N GLY A 101 21.26 -19.86 -3.84
CA GLY A 101 20.60 -20.17 -2.56
C GLY A 101 20.98 -19.20 -1.44
N TRP A 102 22.27 -18.87 -1.32
CA TRP A 102 22.76 -17.95 -0.27
C TRP A 102 22.23 -16.53 -0.48
N PHE A 103 22.28 -16.01 -1.71
CA PHE A 103 21.73 -14.69 -2.03
C PHE A 103 20.21 -14.63 -1.85
N GLY A 104 19.48 -15.70 -2.20
CA GLY A 104 18.04 -15.79 -1.96
C GLY A 104 17.68 -15.65 -0.48
N ILE A 105 18.42 -16.35 0.39
CA ILE A 105 18.26 -16.22 1.85
C ILE A 105 18.65 -14.83 2.34
N ALA A 106 19.77 -14.27 1.88
CA ALA A 106 20.21 -12.94 2.29
C ALA A 106 19.18 -11.86 1.95
N ILE A 107 18.61 -11.89 0.74
CA ILE A 107 17.56 -10.95 0.31
C ILE A 107 16.29 -11.14 1.16
N PHE A 108 15.93 -12.38 1.47
CA PHE A 108 14.81 -12.68 2.36
C PHE A 108 15.03 -12.10 3.77
N LEU A 109 16.24 -12.21 4.33
CA LEU A 109 16.56 -11.62 5.64
C LEU A 109 16.47 -10.09 5.63
N VAL A 110 16.89 -9.42 4.55
CA VAL A 110 16.73 -7.97 4.40
C VAL A 110 15.25 -7.59 4.38
N TYR A 111 14.41 -8.37 3.70
CA TYR A 111 12.95 -8.15 3.69
C TYR A 111 12.32 -8.25 5.09
N LEU A 112 12.83 -9.12 5.97
CA LEU A 112 12.31 -9.27 7.33
C LEU A 112 12.63 -8.08 8.24
N VAL A 113 13.52 -7.18 7.84
CA VAL A 113 13.86 -5.99 8.63
C VAL A 113 12.65 -5.05 8.69
N PRO A 114 12.14 -4.72 9.89
CA PRO A 114 11.02 -3.80 10.03
C PRO A 114 11.39 -2.42 9.46
N PRO A 115 10.59 -1.86 8.52
CA PRO A 115 10.86 -0.53 7.96
C PRO A 115 10.93 0.59 9.01
N SER A 116 10.22 0.41 10.14
CA SER A 116 10.26 1.35 11.27
C SER A 116 11.65 1.48 11.89
N LEU A 117 12.45 0.39 11.93
CA LEU A 117 13.83 0.44 12.43
C LEU A 117 14.75 1.21 11.47
N LEU A 118 14.45 1.18 10.18
CA LEU A 118 15.24 1.86 9.14
C LEU A 118 14.94 3.36 9.07
N PHE A 119 13.85 3.83 9.69
CA PHE A 119 13.39 5.22 9.58
C PHE A 119 14.48 6.25 9.95
N LEU A 120 15.15 6.09 11.09
CA LEU A 120 16.19 7.02 11.53
C LEU A 120 17.43 7.00 10.61
N SER A 121 17.80 5.84 10.09
CA SER A 121 18.95 5.68 9.21
C SER A 121 18.68 6.26 7.82
N LEU A 122 17.50 5.96 7.25
CA LEU A 122 17.08 6.47 5.96
C LEU A 122 16.84 7.98 5.98
N SER A 123 16.31 8.53 7.08
CA SER A 123 16.15 9.99 7.22
C SER A 123 17.49 10.71 7.21
N ARG A 124 18.53 10.17 7.85
CA ARG A 124 19.90 10.72 7.77
C ARG A 124 20.44 10.69 6.35
N ILE A 125 20.18 9.62 5.58
CA ILE A 125 20.56 9.55 4.16
C ILE A 125 19.86 10.66 3.37
N VAL A 126 18.53 10.80 3.52
CA VAL A 126 17.74 11.84 2.85
C VAL A 126 18.25 13.24 3.13
N VAL A 127 18.55 13.54 4.40
CA VAL A 127 19.13 14.82 4.81
C VAL A 127 20.53 15.01 4.22
N GLY A 128 21.36 13.96 4.26
CA GLY A 128 22.72 13.98 3.71
C GLY A 128 22.77 14.25 2.21
N VAL A 129 21.75 13.79 1.46
CA VAL A 129 21.61 14.07 0.02
C VAL A 129 20.78 15.31 -0.30
N GLY A 130 20.28 16.04 0.71
CA GLY A 130 19.54 17.28 0.53
C GLY A 130 18.10 17.11 0.03
N LEU A 131 17.51 15.91 0.15
CA LEU A 131 16.16 15.60 -0.34
C LEU A 131 15.07 15.73 0.74
N GLN A 132 15.37 16.39 1.87
CA GLN A 132 14.38 16.71 2.89
C GLN A 132 13.17 17.46 2.30
N ASP A 133 11.97 17.10 2.76
CA ASP A 133 10.70 17.67 2.29
C ASP A 133 10.48 17.59 0.77
N SER A 134 11.06 16.58 0.11
CA SER A 134 10.89 16.33 -1.32
C SER A 134 10.30 14.94 -1.57
N THR A 135 9.38 14.83 -2.51
CA THR A 135 8.86 13.55 -3.03
C THR A 135 9.95 12.66 -3.64
N TRP A 136 11.08 13.23 -4.07
CA TRP A 136 12.25 12.48 -4.52
C TRP A 136 12.88 11.63 -3.41
N SER A 137 12.71 12.02 -2.14
CA SER A 137 13.12 11.17 -1.01
C SER A 137 12.38 9.83 -1.01
N LEU A 138 11.11 9.82 -1.42
CA LEU A 138 10.30 8.61 -1.52
C LEU A 138 10.77 7.72 -2.67
N VAL A 139 11.10 8.32 -3.82
CA VAL A 139 11.66 7.59 -4.98
C VAL A 139 12.99 6.94 -4.63
N LEU A 140 13.80 7.59 -3.79
CA LEU A 140 15.07 7.04 -3.30
C LEU A 140 14.86 5.90 -2.29
N ILE A 141 13.94 6.08 -1.34
CA ILE A 141 13.76 5.15 -0.22
C ILE A 141 12.93 3.93 -0.60
N TYR A 142 11.79 4.08 -1.25
CA TYR A 142 10.84 2.98 -1.47
C TYR A 142 11.45 1.75 -2.18
N PRO A 143 12.33 1.90 -3.20
CA PRO A 143 13.02 0.77 -3.83
C PRO A 143 13.78 -0.12 -2.85
N THR A 144 14.30 0.43 -1.75
CA THR A 144 15.05 -0.35 -0.74
C THR A 144 14.20 -1.45 -0.10
N ILE A 145 12.87 -1.27 -0.07
CA ILE A 145 11.90 -2.23 0.48
C ILE A 145 11.24 -3.02 -0.65
N THR A 146 10.86 -2.38 -1.74
CA THR A 146 10.12 -3.03 -2.83
C THR A 146 10.98 -3.99 -3.66
N ILE A 147 12.28 -3.73 -3.79
CA ILE A 147 13.19 -4.61 -4.54
C ILE A 147 13.32 -6.00 -3.88
N PRO A 148 13.67 -6.14 -2.58
CA PRO A 148 13.73 -7.45 -1.94
C PRO A 148 12.42 -8.25 -2.04
N VAL A 149 11.28 -7.59 -1.80
CA VAL A 149 9.95 -8.20 -1.91
C VAL A 149 9.71 -8.70 -3.34
N SER A 150 9.99 -7.87 -4.34
CA SER A 150 9.74 -8.20 -5.73
C SER A 150 10.64 -9.34 -6.21
N ILE A 151 11.93 -9.35 -5.82
CA ILE A 151 12.83 -10.45 -6.18
C ILE A 151 12.31 -11.77 -5.63
N TRP A 152 11.95 -11.80 -4.34
CA TRP A 152 11.49 -13.03 -3.70
C TRP A 152 10.17 -13.53 -4.27
N LEU A 153 9.24 -12.60 -4.54
CA LEU A 153 7.98 -12.91 -5.20
C LEU A 153 8.22 -13.49 -6.61
N LEU A 154 9.08 -12.85 -7.40
CA LEU A 154 9.35 -13.26 -8.79
C LEU A 154 10.08 -14.60 -8.89
N ILE A 155 10.96 -14.95 -7.94
CA ILE A 155 11.60 -16.28 -7.89
C ILE A 155 10.55 -17.40 -7.78
N GLY A 156 9.43 -17.17 -7.09
CA GLY A 156 8.36 -18.18 -6.97
C GLY A 156 7.58 -18.43 -8.27
N PHE A 157 7.68 -17.54 -9.25
CA PHE A 157 6.99 -17.64 -10.54
C PHE A 157 7.91 -17.93 -11.73
N LEU A 158 9.21 -17.64 -11.61
CA LEU A 158 10.25 -17.88 -12.63
C LEU A 158 10.82 -19.28 -12.53
#